data_AF-L9LYS6-F1
#
_entry.id   AF-L9LYS6-F1
#
_cell.length_a   1.000
_cell.length_b   1.000
_cell.length_c   1.000
_cell.angle_alpha   90.00
_cell.angle_beta   90.00
_cell.angle_gamma   90.00
#
_symmetry.space_group_name_H-M   'P 1'
#
loop_
_entity.id
_entity.type
_entity.pdbx_description
1 polymer ?
#
loop_
_entity_poly.entity_id
_entity_poly.type
_entity_poly.pdbx_seq_one_letter_code
_entity_poly.pdbx_strand_id
1 'polypeptide(L)'
;MSDEMNVKYRAIFFIFMLFIISIVVFFLIKDYQYKHRKIEEKSYTDFVSLVKSGDYLEAYKNLYPLVLKNDPKAMKLIGDAYHEEYGVKRDLIKAKIWYQKSENMGRDGGGIEYSQAMVFLKIKDYGMASEFLQKSAELGNRDAIEKIKSEEFVKLNKLNIDPNWKEYWKRFDYEDLYPYRKEMKNNN
;
A
#
# COMPACT_ATOMS: atom_id res chain seq x y z
N MET A 1 23.86 -1.82 -58.83
CA MET A 1 23.11 -0.57 -58.61
C MET A 1 21.62 -0.82 -58.33
N SER A 2 20.95 -1.76 -59.00
CA SER A 2 19.55 -2.15 -58.73
C SER A 2 19.33 -2.81 -57.36
N ASP A 3 20.24 -3.69 -56.92
CA ASP A 3 20.08 -4.42 -55.65
C ASP A 3 20.22 -3.53 -54.43
N GLU A 4 21.18 -2.58 -54.43
CA GLU A 4 21.32 -1.60 -53.34
C GLU A 4 20.10 -0.68 -53.20
N MET A 5 19.48 -0.27 -54.33
CA MET A 5 18.25 0.52 -54.27
C MET A 5 17.09 -0.28 -53.67
N ASN A 6 16.92 -1.55 -54.08
CA ASN A 6 15.88 -2.42 -53.52
C ASN A 6 16.05 -2.67 -52.01
N VAL A 7 17.29 -2.81 -51.53
CA VAL A 7 17.57 -2.94 -50.09
C VAL A 7 17.18 -1.66 -49.34
N LYS A 8 17.50 -0.47 -49.87
CA LYS A 8 17.12 0.82 -49.25
C LYS A 8 15.60 1.02 -49.20
N TYR A 9 14.88 0.70 -50.27
CA TYR A 9 13.41 0.81 -50.28
C TYR A 9 12.75 -0.14 -49.30
N ARG A 10 13.24 -1.39 -49.20
CA ARG A 10 12.77 -2.35 -48.18
C ARG A 10 13.01 -1.80 -46.77
N ALA A 11 14.19 -1.25 -46.49
CA ALA A 11 14.50 -0.64 -45.20
C ALA A 11 13.57 0.54 -44.87
N ILE A 12 13.36 1.46 -45.81
CA ILE A 12 12.44 2.61 -45.64
C ILE A 12 11.00 2.14 -45.39
N PHE A 13 10.54 1.14 -46.15
CA PHE A 13 9.22 0.55 -45.97
C PHE A 13 9.06 -0.09 -44.58
N PHE A 14 10.05 -0.84 -44.10
CA PHE A 14 10.02 -1.39 -42.74
C PHE A 14 10.00 -0.30 -41.67
N ILE A 15 10.78 0.76 -41.82
CA ILE A 15 10.78 1.90 -40.89
C ILE A 15 9.40 2.57 -40.87
N PHE A 16 8.79 2.77 -42.03
CA PHE A 16 7.45 3.34 -42.14
C PHE A 16 6.37 2.44 -41.50
N MET A 17 6.46 1.12 -41.70
CA MET A 17 5.54 0.16 -41.07
C MET A 17 5.69 0.15 -39.54
N LEU A 18 6.92 0.18 -39.02
CA LEU A 18 7.18 0.29 -37.58
C LEU A 18 6.63 1.60 -36.99
N PHE A 19 6.70 2.70 -37.75
CA PHE A 19 6.11 3.98 -37.36
C PHE A 19 4.58 3.92 -37.31
N ILE A 20 3.93 3.29 -38.28
CA ILE A 20 2.47 3.08 -38.24
C ILE A 20 2.08 2.19 -37.05
N ILE A 21 2.82 1.11 -36.80
CA ILE A 21 2.57 0.21 -35.67
C ILE A 21 2.71 0.96 -34.34
N SER A 22 3.72 1.81 -34.19
CA SER A 22 3.91 2.58 -32.96
C SER A 22 2.77 3.57 -32.72
N ILE A 23 2.24 4.20 -33.77
CA ILE A 23 1.06 5.07 -33.70
C ILE A 23 -0.17 4.28 -33.24
N VAL A 24 -0.42 3.11 -33.83
CA VAL A 24 -1.55 2.25 -33.44
C VAL A 24 -1.41 1.81 -31.98
N VAL A 25 -0.23 1.36 -31.57
CA VAL A 25 0.06 0.97 -30.17
C VAL A 25 -0.15 2.15 -29.22
N PHE A 26 0.29 3.36 -29.58
CA PHE A 26 0.06 4.56 -28.79
C PHE A 26 -1.44 4.85 -28.58
N PHE A 27 -2.25 4.75 -29.63
CA PHE A 27 -3.70 4.94 -29.52
C PHE A 27 -4.37 3.85 -28.68
N LEU A 28 -3.94 2.59 -28.82
CA LEU A 28 -4.44 1.47 -28.01
C LEU A 28 -4.10 1.65 -26.53
N ILE A 29 -2.87 2.08 -26.21
CA ILE A 29 -2.46 2.38 -24.83
C ILE A 29 -3.31 3.54 -24.28
N LYS A 30 -3.53 4.60 -25.06
CA LYS A 30 -4.37 5.73 -24.62
C LYS A 30 -5.82 5.34 -24.38
N ASP A 31 -6.44 4.55 -25.26
CA ASP A 31 -7.81 4.07 -25.07
C ASP A 31 -7.92 3.17 -23.83
N TYR A 32 -6.94 2.26 -23.64
CA TYR A 32 -6.85 1.42 -22.45
C TYR A 32 -6.74 2.25 -21.17
N GLN A 33 -5.80 3.21 -21.12
CA GLN A 33 -5.62 4.09 -19.97
C GLN A 33 -6.86 4.95 -19.69
N TYR A 34 -7.53 5.45 -20.73
CA TYR A 34 -8.74 6.25 -20.60
C TYR A 34 -9.89 5.45 -19.99
N LYS A 35 -10.18 4.26 -20.54
CA LYS A 35 -11.20 3.35 -20.01
C LYS A 35 -10.88 2.95 -18.58
N HIS A 36 -9.63 2.61 -18.30
CA HIS A 36 -9.24 2.17 -16.97
C HIS A 36 -9.38 3.29 -15.94
N ARG A 37 -8.93 4.51 -16.25
CA ARG A 37 -9.10 5.68 -15.38
C ARG A 37 -10.57 5.96 -15.04
N LYS A 38 -11.46 5.83 -16.02
CA LYS A 38 -12.90 6.06 -15.82
C LYS A 38 -13.52 5.03 -14.86
N ILE A 39 -13.05 3.78 -14.90
CA ILE A 39 -13.49 2.73 -13.97
C ILE A 39 -13.00 3.06 -12.54
N GLU A 40 -11.75 3.47 -12.38
CA GLU A 40 -11.19 3.85 -11.07
C GLU A 40 -11.89 5.07 -10.50
N GLU A 41 -12.15 6.09 -11.33
CA GLU A 41 -12.92 7.28 -10.95
C GLU A 41 -14.30 6.91 -10.44
N LYS A 42 -14.99 6.01 -11.14
CA LYS A 42 -16.28 5.47 -10.71
C LYS A 42 -16.17 4.76 -9.37
N SER A 43 -15.15 3.92 -9.16
CA SER A 43 -14.94 3.24 -7.87
C SER A 43 -14.77 4.23 -6.70
N TYR A 44 -14.07 5.34 -6.90
CA TYR A 44 -13.97 6.38 -5.87
C TYR A 44 -15.30 7.07 -5.58
N THR A 45 -16.07 7.41 -6.63
CA THR A 45 -17.37 8.05 -6.44
C THR A 45 -18.37 7.11 -5.77
N ASP A 46 -18.37 5.84 -6.18
CA ASP A 46 -19.21 4.79 -5.60
C ASP A 46 -18.85 4.60 -4.13
N PHE A 47 -17.57 4.47 -3.78
CA PHE A 47 -17.10 4.40 -2.40
C PHE A 47 -17.64 5.55 -1.54
N VAL A 48 -17.47 6.80 -1.99
CA VAL A 48 -17.94 7.98 -1.24
C VAL A 48 -19.45 7.97 -1.09
N SER A 49 -20.19 7.57 -2.13
CA SER A 49 -21.66 7.48 -2.06
C SER A 49 -22.14 6.40 -1.09
N LEU A 50 -21.49 5.22 -1.11
CA LEU A 50 -21.81 4.08 -0.26
C LEU A 50 -21.48 4.38 1.21
N VAL A 51 -20.35 5.04 1.48
CA VAL A 51 -20.01 5.55 2.82
C VAL A 51 -21.07 6.52 3.32
N LYS A 52 -21.55 7.43 2.48
CA LYS A 52 -22.63 8.38 2.85
C LYS A 52 -23.97 7.69 3.11
N SER A 53 -24.29 6.62 2.38
CA SER A 53 -25.51 5.84 2.62
C SER A 53 -25.36 4.83 3.76
N GLY A 54 -24.18 4.68 4.35
CA GLY A 54 -23.89 3.73 5.43
C GLY A 54 -23.67 2.28 4.96
N ASP A 55 -23.57 2.05 3.65
CA ASP A 55 -23.29 0.72 3.09
C ASP A 55 -21.77 0.48 3.03
N TYR A 56 -21.18 0.35 4.22
CA TYR A 56 -19.73 0.27 4.36
C TYR A 56 -19.16 -1.01 3.73
N LEU A 57 -19.78 -2.17 3.93
CA LEU A 57 -19.26 -3.43 3.40
C LEU A 57 -19.12 -3.34 1.87
N GLU A 58 -20.14 -2.83 1.16
CA GLU A 58 -20.07 -2.68 -0.28
C GLU A 58 -19.09 -1.58 -0.70
N ALA A 59 -18.98 -0.48 0.07
CA ALA A 59 -17.97 0.54 -0.16
C ALA A 59 -16.55 -0.06 -0.16
N TYR A 60 -16.20 -0.78 0.91
CA TYR A 60 -14.86 -1.39 1.03
C TYR A 60 -14.64 -2.53 0.05
N LYS A 61 -15.67 -3.27 -0.36
CA LYS A 61 -15.57 -4.24 -1.47
C LYS A 61 -15.22 -3.55 -2.79
N ASN A 62 -15.91 -2.46 -3.12
CA ASN A 62 -15.67 -1.71 -4.36
C ASN A 62 -14.26 -1.11 -4.42
N LEU A 63 -13.76 -0.62 -3.29
CA LEU A 63 -12.43 -0.01 -3.19
C LEU A 63 -11.28 -1.04 -3.17
N TYR A 64 -11.54 -2.28 -2.73
CA TYR A 64 -10.51 -3.30 -2.51
C TYR A 64 -9.63 -3.62 -3.73
N PRO A 65 -10.17 -3.76 -4.96
CA PRO A 65 -9.35 -4.01 -6.15
C PRO A 65 -8.31 -2.91 -6.42
N LEU A 66 -8.59 -1.66 -6.07
CA LEU A 66 -7.66 -0.54 -6.24
C LEU A 66 -6.52 -0.62 -5.21
N VAL A 67 -6.85 -0.99 -3.98
CA VAL A 67 -5.85 -1.22 -2.93
C VAL A 67 -4.93 -2.39 -3.27
N LEU A 68 -5.45 -3.47 -3.87
CA LEU A 68 -4.63 -4.58 -4.38
C LEU A 68 -3.67 -4.17 -5.51
N LYS A 69 -4.00 -3.11 -6.25
CA LYS A 69 -3.13 -2.50 -7.28
C LYS A 69 -2.16 -1.49 -6.72
N ASN A 70 -2.09 -1.33 -5.40
CA ASN A 70 -1.31 -0.32 -4.71
C ASN A 70 -1.66 1.12 -5.09
N ASP A 71 -2.93 1.39 -5.41
CA ASP A 71 -3.38 2.73 -5.72
C ASP A 71 -3.26 3.66 -4.48
N PRO A 72 -2.48 4.75 -4.54
CA PRO A 72 -2.27 5.63 -3.39
C PRO A 72 -3.56 6.31 -2.92
N LYS A 73 -4.45 6.71 -3.84
CA LYS A 73 -5.71 7.38 -3.49
C LYS A 73 -6.63 6.42 -2.76
N ALA A 74 -6.72 5.17 -3.20
CA ALA A 74 -7.50 4.14 -2.52
C ALA A 74 -6.96 3.85 -1.12
N MET A 75 -5.64 3.71 -0.96
CA MET A 75 -5.01 3.53 0.35
C MET A 75 -5.23 4.72 1.28
N LYS A 76 -5.15 5.94 0.75
CA LYS A 76 -5.48 7.15 1.51
C LYS A 76 -6.92 7.14 2.01
N LEU A 77 -7.88 6.72 1.19
CA LEU A 77 -9.29 6.60 1.62
C LEU A 77 -9.47 5.60 2.77
N ILE A 78 -8.68 4.53 2.83
CA ILE A 78 -8.67 3.63 4.00
C ILE A 78 -8.06 4.32 5.23
N GLY A 79 -7.02 5.13 5.05
CA GLY A 79 -6.47 5.95 6.13
C GLY A 79 -7.52 6.93 6.68
N ASP A 80 -8.22 7.63 5.79
CA ASP A 80 -9.29 8.56 6.13
C ASP A 80 -10.45 7.84 6.84
N ALA A 81 -10.78 6.62 6.41
CA ALA A 81 -11.79 5.80 7.08
C ALA A 81 -11.48 5.52 8.56
N TYR A 82 -10.24 5.16 8.88
CA TYR A 82 -9.83 4.98 10.27
C TYR A 82 -9.70 6.30 11.04
N HIS A 83 -9.47 7.42 10.36
CA HIS A 83 -9.39 8.73 10.99
C HIS A 83 -10.78 9.29 11.34
N GLU A 84 -11.72 9.18 10.40
CA GLU A 84 -13.07 9.79 10.42
C GLU A 84 -14.21 8.82 10.77
N GLU A 85 -13.89 7.57 11.13
CA GLU A 85 -14.85 6.54 11.56
C GLU A 85 -15.87 6.11 10.49
N TYR A 86 -15.44 5.93 9.25
CA TYR A 86 -16.31 5.47 8.16
C TYR A 86 -16.60 3.96 8.25
N GLY A 87 -17.50 3.56 9.14
CA GLY A 87 -17.88 2.16 9.35
C GLY A 87 -16.86 1.35 10.17
N VAL A 88 -15.72 1.96 10.51
CA VAL A 88 -14.70 1.38 11.39
C VAL A 88 -14.49 2.27 12.60
N LYS A 89 -14.11 1.68 13.73
CA LYS A 89 -13.74 2.46 14.92
C LYS A 89 -12.49 3.29 14.63
N ARG A 90 -12.42 4.51 15.17
CA ARG A 90 -11.23 5.37 15.02
C ARG A 90 -9.97 4.65 15.48
N ASP A 91 -8.97 4.62 14.61
CA ASP A 91 -7.65 4.06 14.90
C ASP A 91 -6.57 4.85 14.15
N LEU A 92 -5.98 5.82 14.85
CA LEU A 92 -4.98 6.72 14.26
C LEU A 92 -3.68 6.00 13.86
N ILE A 93 -3.39 4.86 14.47
CA ILE A 93 -2.21 4.07 14.11
C ILE A 93 -2.48 3.33 12.80
N LYS A 94 -3.62 2.66 12.66
CA LYS A 94 -4.02 2.07 11.37
C LYS A 94 -4.12 3.13 10.27
N ALA A 95 -4.65 4.32 10.58
CA ALA A 95 -4.69 5.44 9.64
C ALA A 95 -3.28 5.84 9.16
N LYS A 96 -2.35 6.05 10.10
CA LYS A 96 -0.94 6.37 9.80
C LYS A 96 -0.27 5.29 8.95
N ILE A 97 -0.51 4.01 9.24
CA ILE A 97 0.02 2.89 8.44
C ILE A 97 -0.51 2.96 7.00
N TRP A 98 -1.81 3.23 6.80
CA TRP A 98 -2.41 3.35 5.47
C TRP A 98 -1.91 4.56 4.69
N TYR A 99 -1.73 5.70 5.36
CA TYR A 99 -1.09 6.87 4.74
C TYR A 99 0.35 6.58 4.33
N GLN A 100 1.12 5.93 5.19
CA GLN A 100 2.49 5.56 4.87
C GLN A 100 2.57 4.59 3.69
N LYS A 101 1.63 3.64 3.61
CA LYS A 101 1.49 2.74 2.46
C LYS A 101 1.14 3.49 1.18
N SER A 102 0.21 4.45 1.25
CA SER A 102 -0.14 5.31 0.11
C SER A 102 1.10 6.02 -0.44
N GLU A 103 1.91 6.64 0.42
CA GLU A 103 3.14 7.33 0.03
C GLU A 103 4.21 6.38 -0.53
N ASN A 104 4.28 5.16 0.00
CA ASN A 104 5.28 4.16 -0.37
C ASN A 104 4.85 3.20 -1.49
N MET A 105 3.77 3.52 -2.22
CA MET A 105 3.22 2.69 -3.30
C MET A 105 2.89 1.26 -2.83
N GLY A 106 2.21 1.16 -1.69
CA GLY A 106 1.74 -0.09 -1.07
C GLY A 106 2.75 -0.81 -0.18
N ARG A 107 4.03 -0.41 -0.21
CA ARG A 107 5.07 -0.97 0.65
C ARG A 107 4.90 -0.49 2.09
N ASP A 108 5.28 -1.35 3.04
CA ASP A 108 5.30 -0.99 4.46
C ASP A 108 6.34 0.11 4.72
N GLY A 109 6.05 1.01 5.67
CA GLY A 109 6.98 2.04 6.09
C GLY A 109 7.96 1.57 7.16
N GLY A 110 8.67 2.53 7.76
CA GLY A 110 9.46 2.31 8.97
C GLY A 110 10.76 1.53 8.78
N GLY A 111 11.19 1.26 7.54
CA GLY A 111 12.40 0.46 7.27
C GLY A 111 13.70 1.14 7.72
N ILE A 112 13.76 2.48 7.68
CA ILE A 112 14.94 3.24 8.12
C ILE A 112 15.06 3.17 9.64
N GLU A 113 13.96 3.42 10.34
CA GLU A 113 13.84 3.34 11.79
C GLU A 113 14.15 1.93 12.28
N TYR A 114 13.64 0.90 11.57
CA TYR A 114 13.96 -0.49 11.88
C TYR A 114 15.46 -0.76 11.80
N SER A 115 16.10 -0.30 10.71
CA SER A 115 17.54 -0.48 10.50
C SER A 115 18.35 0.21 11.60
N GLN A 116 17.95 1.42 12.00
CA GLN A 116 18.57 2.14 13.11
C GLN A 116 18.41 1.38 14.43
N ALA A 117 17.23 0.83 14.72
CA ALA A 117 17.02 0.01 15.91
C ALA A 117 17.94 -1.22 15.94
N MET A 118 18.16 -1.88 14.79
CA MET A 118 19.06 -3.03 14.71
C MET A 118 20.53 -2.64 14.96
N VAL A 119 20.95 -1.44 14.53
CA VAL A 119 22.28 -0.91 14.84
C VAL A 119 22.43 -0.70 16.35
N PHE A 120 21.45 -0.05 17.00
CA PHE A 120 21.49 0.18 18.45
C PHE A 120 21.43 -1.11 19.26
N LEU A 121 20.66 -2.11 18.82
CA LEU A 121 20.68 -3.46 19.41
C LEU A 121 22.08 -4.08 19.36
N LYS A 122 22.78 -3.97 18.23
CA LYS A 122 24.12 -4.54 18.05
C LYS A 122 25.14 -3.94 19.02
N ILE A 123 25.06 -2.64 19.28
CA ILE A 123 25.92 -1.94 20.26
C ILE A 123 25.36 -1.99 21.69
N LYS A 124 24.24 -2.70 21.90
CA LYS A 124 23.56 -2.88 23.19
C LYS A 124 23.04 -1.58 23.81
N ASP A 125 22.78 -0.58 22.98
CA ASP A 125 22.02 0.61 23.39
C ASP A 125 20.52 0.30 23.29
N TYR A 126 20.02 -0.38 24.31
CA TYR A 126 18.64 -0.85 24.33
C TYR A 126 17.63 0.29 24.47
N GLY A 127 18.03 1.45 25.00
CA GLY A 127 17.17 2.64 25.09
C GLY A 127 16.84 3.17 23.70
N MET A 128 17.87 3.47 22.92
CA MET A 128 17.69 3.94 21.54
C MET A 128 17.06 2.87 20.64
N ALA A 129 17.43 1.60 20.81
CA ALA A 129 16.80 0.50 20.10
C ALA A 129 15.28 0.44 20.34
N SER A 130 14.85 0.67 21.59
CA SER A 130 13.42 0.66 21.96
C SER A 130 12.66 1.81 21.30
N GLU A 131 13.25 3.01 21.27
CA GLU A 131 12.64 4.18 20.65
C GLU A 131 12.47 3.97 19.14
N PHE A 132 13.52 3.51 18.45
CA PHE A 132 13.46 3.29 17.01
C PHE A 132 12.57 2.11 16.62
N LEU A 133 12.50 1.04 17.42
CA LEU A 133 11.54 -0.05 17.18
C LEU A 133 10.09 0.45 17.26
N GLN A 134 9.75 1.28 18.25
CA GLN A 134 8.39 1.82 18.38
C GLN A 134 8.04 2.75 17.23
N LYS A 135 8.94 3.67 16.83
CA LYS A 135 8.77 4.52 15.64
C LYS A 135 8.60 3.71 14.36
N SER A 136 9.39 2.65 14.21
CA SER A 136 9.28 1.75 13.06
C SER A 136 7.92 1.04 13.01
N ALA A 137 7.44 0.56 14.17
CA ALA A 137 6.14 -0.07 14.29
C ALA A 137 4.98 0.90 14.01
N GLU A 138 5.06 2.15 14.48
CA GLU A 138 4.11 3.23 14.13
C GLU A 138 3.92 3.44 12.64
N LEU A 139 5.00 3.24 11.88
CA LEU A 139 5.03 3.41 10.43
C LEU A 139 4.62 2.12 9.68
N GLY A 140 4.19 1.10 10.42
CA GLY A 140 3.69 -0.16 9.86
C GLY A 140 4.77 -1.15 9.49
N ASN A 141 5.98 -1.04 10.05
CA ASN A 141 7.01 -2.03 9.79
C ASN A 141 6.68 -3.36 10.46
N ARG A 142 6.45 -4.41 9.66
CA ARG A 142 6.12 -5.76 10.13
C ARG A 142 7.14 -6.32 11.11
N ASP A 143 8.43 -6.21 10.77
CA ASP A 143 9.49 -6.81 11.59
C ASP A 143 9.62 -6.14 12.96
N ALA A 144 9.42 -4.81 13.01
CA ALA A 144 9.38 -4.06 14.27
C ALA A 144 8.21 -4.50 15.14
N ILE A 145 7.01 -4.60 14.56
CA ILE A 145 5.79 -5.03 15.26
C ILE A 145 5.96 -6.45 15.80
N GLU A 146 6.47 -7.39 15.00
CA GLU A 146 6.70 -8.77 15.44
C GLU A 146 7.75 -8.86 16.56
N LYS A 147 8.81 -8.05 16.51
CA LYS A 147 9.79 -7.97 17.61
C LYS A 147 9.21 -7.42 18.89
N ILE A 148 8.36 -6.39 18.80
CA ILE A 148 7.68 -5.81 19.96
C ILE A 148 6.68 -6.80 20.57
N LYS A 149 5.97 -7.58 19.74
CA LYS A 149 5.05 -8.63 20.20
C LYS A 149 5.76 -9.77 20.93
N SER A 150 6.99 -10.09 20.54
CA SER A 150 7.77 -11.17 21.17
C SER A 150 8.24 -10.78 22.57
N GLU A 151 7.58 -11.31 23.60
CA GLU A 151 7.98 -11.06 24.99
C GLU A 151 9.40 -11.53 25.29
N GLU A 152 9.82 -12.65 24.70
CA GLU A 152 11.16 -13.18 24.86
C GLU A 152 12.20 -12.21 24.30
N PHE A 153 11.97 -11.70 23.08
CA PHE A 153 12.86 -10.76 22.43
C PHE A 153 12.97 -9.45 23.24
N VAL A 154 11.85 -8.91 23.70
CA VAL A 154 11.80 -7.70 24.53
C VAL A 154 12.58 -7.90 25.84
N LYS A 155 12.38 -9.03 26.54
CA LYS A 155 13.08 -9.32 27.80
C LYS A 155 14.59 -9.52 27.60
N LEU A 156 14.98 -10.32 26.59
CA LEU A 156 16.38 -10.62 26.30
C LEU A 156 17.18 -9.35 25.98
N ASN A 157 16.58 -8.44 25.20
CA ASN A 157 17.18 -7.18 24.78
C ASN A 157 16.84 -6.01 25.71
N LYS A 158 16.28 -6.26 26.90
CA LYS A 158 15.96 -5.23 27.92
C LYS A 158 15.23 -4.01 27.32
N LEU A 159 14.35 -4.24 26.35
CA LEU A 159 13.69 -3.17 25.61
C LEU A 159 12.63 -2.51 26.49
N ASN A 160 12.61 -1.19 26.48
CA ASN A 160 11.61 -0.37 27.15
C ASN A 160 10.52 0.03 26.15
N ILE A 161 9.51 -0.82 26.03
CA ILE A 161 8.35 -0.56 25.18
C ILE A 161 7.24 0.05 26.04
N ASP A 162 6.61 1.12 25.55
CA ASP A 162 5.46 1.73 26.22
C ASP A 162 4.37 0.67 26.49
N PRO A 163 3.79 0.58 27.70
CA PRO A 163 2.80 -0.44 28.03
C PRO A 163 1.55 -0.39 27.16
N ASN A 164 1.08 0.79 26.77
CA ASN A 164 -0.06 0.95 25.86
C ASN A 164 0.29 0.43 24.47
N TRP A 165 1.52 0.69 24.02
CA TRP A 165 2.05 0.17 22.76
C TRP A 165 2.12 -1.35 22.77
N LYS A 166 2.62 -1.94 23.85
CA LYS A 166 2.69 -3.40 24.00
C LYS A 166 1.29 -4.03 23.89
N GLU A 167 0.30 -3.45 24.56
CA GLU A 167 -1.08 -3.96 24.52
C GLU A 167 -1.73 -3.77 23.15
N TYR A 168 -1.53 -2.61 22.51
CA TYR A 168 -2.01 -2.34 21.15
C TYR A 168 -1.44 -3.36 20.15
N TRP A 169 -0.10 -3.51 20.11
CA TRP A 169 0.54 -4.41 19.15
C TRP A 169 0.24 -5.88 19.42
N LYS A 170 0.03 -6.28 20.68
CA LYS A 170 -0.41 -7.65 21.01
C LYS A 170 -1.74 -8.01 20.37
N ARG A 171 -2.65 -7.04 20.21
CA ARG A 171 -3.97 -7.23 19.58
C ARG A 171 -3.96 -6.94 18.07
N PHE A 172 -2.89 -6.34 17.56
CA PHE A 172 -2.80 -5.93 16.16
C PHE A 172 -2.65 -7.14 15.21
N ASP A 173 -3.63 -7.29 14.33
CA ASP A 173 -3.66 -8.29 13.25
C ASP A 173 -3.61 -7.57 11.89
N TYR A 174 -2.65 -7.96 11.05
CA TYR A 174 -2.54 -7.41 9.69
C TYR A 174 -3.74 -7.76 8.81
N GLU A 175 -4.45 -8.85 9.12
CA GLU A 175 -5.67 -9.20 8.40
C GLU A 175 -6.86 -8.32 8.77
N ASP A 176 -6.78 -7.63 9.89
CA ASP A 176 -7.71 -6.60 10.35
C ASP A 176 -7.24 -5.18 9.98
N LEU A 177 -6.11 -5.05 9.26
CA LEU A 177 -5.66 -3.75 8.78
C LEU A 177 -6.56 -3.23 7.65
N TYR A 178 -7.04 -4.11 6.77
CA TYR A 178 -8.07 -3.75 5.78
C TYR A 178 -9.48 -3.95 6.35
N PRO A 179 -10.35 -2.92 6.33
CA PRO A 179 -11.72 -3.05 6.82
C PRO A 179 -12.51 -4.18 6.15
N TYR A 180 -13.33 -4.89 6.92
CA TYR A 180 -14.27 -5.93 6.45
C TYR A 180 -13.64 -7.12 5.69
N ARG A 181 -12.34 -7.36 5.85
CA ARG A 181 -11.62 -8.38 5.07
C ARG A 181 -12.12 -9.81 5.33
N LYS A 182 -12.65 -10.10 6.52
CA LYS A 182 -13.20 -11.42 6.86
C LYS A 182 -14.58 -11.62 6.23
N GLU A 183 -15.42 -10.58 6.28
CA GLU A 183 -16.77 -10.54 5.74
C GLU A 183 -16.78 -10.64 4.21
N MET A 184 -15.78 -10.05 3.53
CA MET A 184 -15.64 -10.19 2.08
C MET A 184 -15.27 -11.62 1.65
N LYS A 185 -14.55 -12.38 2.48
CA LYS A 185 -14.17 -13.78 2.17
C LYS A 185 -15.33 -14.77 2.34
N ASN A 186 -16.23 -14.49 3.28
CA ASN A 186 -17.33 -15.39 3.63
C ASN A 186 -18.55 -15.24 2.71
N ASN A 187 -18.58 -14.20 1.87
CA ASN A 187 -19.69 -13.87 0.97
C ASN A 187 -19.40 -14.16 -0.52
N ASN A 188 -18.35 -14.94 -0.81
CA ASN A 188 -17.99 -15.43 -2.14
C ASN A 188 -18.18 -16.95 -2.22
#